data_AF-A0AAU7JTB1-F1
#
_entry.id   AF-A0AAU7JTB1-F1
#
_cell.length_a   1.000
_cell.length_b   1.000
_cell.length_c   1.000
_cell.angle_alpha   90.00
_cell.angle_beta   90.00
_cell.angle_gamma   90.00
#
_symmetry.space_group_name_H-M   'P 1'
#
loop_
_entity.id
_entity.type
_entity.pdbx_description
1 polymer ?
#
loop_
_entity_poly.entity_id
_entity_poly.type
_entity_poly.pdbx_seq_one_letter_code
_entity_poly.pdbx_strand_id
1 'polypeptide(L)'
;MRTERRMANRTTESRAFAERVGVVMGLTARLNALAFDDLEQRRELLTQIFGASVPDSLTVLPPFYCDHGLGASFGDRVFINQGCYFLDLGGITLGDRVLIGPRVTLTTAGHPVELDERYDFITHAPIVVEDDVWVGAGATITPGVTIGRGSVIGAGTVVARDVQPMSVVTGTSIVKRRRLRPVPPPVPGAQSSPGP
;
A
#
# COMPACT_ATOMS: atom_id res chain seq x y z
N MET A 1 3.66 -1.30 -17.04
CA MET A 1 3.93 -0.12 -16.20
C MET A 1 3.49 1.12 -16.97
N ARG A 2 2.56 1.88 -16.41
CA ARG A 2 2.00 3.07 -17.05
C ARG A 2 3.05 4.19 -17.16
N THR A 3 2.91 5.07 -18.15
CA THR A 3 3.84 6.17 -18.39
C THR A 3 3.91 7.09 -17.18
N GLU A 4 5.11 7.21 -16.61
CA GLU A 4 5.41 8.13 -15.51
C GLU A 4 5.36 9.57 -16.01
N ARG A 5 4.70 10.44 -15.23
CA ARG A 5 4.58 11.87 -15.46
C ARG A 5 5.40 12.65 -14.44
N ARG A 6 5.67 13.91 -14.74
CA ARG A 6 6.45 14.82 -13.88
C ARG A 6 5.65 16.08 -13.62
N MET A 7 5.65 16.51 -12.36
CA MET A 7 5.15 17.81 -11.92
C MET A 7 6.32 18.63 -11.40
N ALA A 8 6.56 19.79 -12.01
CA ALA A 8 7.61 20.70 -11.58
C ALA A 8 7.18 21.46 -10.31
N ASN A 9 8.11 21.65 -9.39
CA ASN A 9 7.92 22.43 -8.18
C ASN A 9 7.83 23.93 -8.48
N ARG A 10 7.26 24.69 -7.53
CA ARG A 10 7.08 26.16 -7.61
C ARG A 10 6.21 26.63 -8.79
N THR A 11 5.49 25.73 -9.42
CA THR A 11 4.47 26.02 -10.44
C THR A 11 3.10 26.33 -9.79
N THR A 12 2.13 26.75 -10.59
CA THR A 12 0.73 26.86 -10.12
C THR A 12 0.15 25.49 -9.76
N GLU A 13 0.45 24.46 -10.55
CA GLU A 13 -0.01 23.08 -10.33
C GLU A 13 0.53 22.52 -9.00
N SER A 14 1.85 22.60 -8.76
CA SER A 14 2.45 22.12 -7.51
C SER A 14 1.97 22.88 -6.26
N ARG A 15 1.62 24.17 -6.40
CA ARG A 15 1.00 24.95 -5.31
C ARG A 15 -0.42 24.48 -5.00
N ALA A 16 -1.24 24.27 -6.02
CA ALA A 16 -2.58 23.73 -5.84
C ALA A 16 -2.56 22.33 -5.21
N PHE A 17 -1.61 21.48 -5.64
CA PHE A 17 -1.36 20.19 -5.01
C PHE A 17 -1.02 20.34 -3.53
N ALA A 18 -0.05 21.20 -3.18
CA ALA A 18 0.35 21.41 -1.79
C ALA A 18 -0.79 21.95 -0.90
N GLU A 19 -1.60 22.88 -1.42
CA GLU A 19 -2.80 23.38 -0.73
C GLU A 19 -3.79 22.25 -0.47
N ARG A 20 -4.03 21.39 -1.47
CA ARG A 20 -4.91 20.22 -1.32
C ARG A 20 -4.37 19.24 -0.28
N VAL A 21 -3.06 18.99 -0.27
CA VAL A 21 -2.41 18.14 0.74
C VAL A 21 -2.68 18.67 2.15
N GLY A 22 -2.56 19.98 2.38
CA GLY A 22 -2.89 20.58 3.67
C GLY A 22 -4.33 20.32 4.12
N VAL A 23 -5.29 20.43 3.19
CA VAL A 23 -6.71 20.13 3.45
C VAL A 23 -6.91 18.66 3.83
N VAL A 24 -6.36 17.74 3.03
CA VAL A 24 -6.57 16.30 3.21
C VAL A 24 -5.87 15.78 4.48
N MET A 25 -4.70 16.33 4.84
CA MET A 25 -4.05 16.02 6.11
C MET A 25 -4.91 16.42 7.31
N GLY A 26 -5.59 17.58 7.24
CA GLY A 26 -6.56 17.99 8.26
C GLY A 26 -7.77 17.06 8.35
N LEU A 27 -8.32 16.65 7.21
CA LEU A 27 -9.47 15.73 7.15
C LEU A 27 -9.13 14.32 7.64
N THR A 28 -7.98 13.78 7.25
CA THR A 28 -7.50 12.46 7.72
C THR A 28 -7.19 12.47 9.22
N ALA A 29 -6.67 13.58 9.76
CA ALA A 29 -6.51 13.73 11.21
C ALA A 29 -7.86 13.64 11.96
N ARG A 30 -8.91 14.30 11.44
CA ARG A 30 -10.28 14.20 11.99
C ARG A 30 -10.83 12.78 11.86
N LEU A 31 -10.69 12.16 10.69
CA LEU A 31 -11.13 10.78 10.42
C LEU A 31 -10.52 9.80 11.42
N ASN A 32 -9.23 9.97 11.71
CA ASN A 32 -8.47 9.09 12.60
C ASN A 32 -8.81 9.26 14.09
N ALA A 33 -9.53 10.32 14.45
CA ALA A 33 -9.99 10.59 15.81
C ALA A 33 -11.46 10.21 16.05
N LEU A 34 -12.18 9.76 15.02
CA LEU A 34 -13.58 9.37 15.17
C LEU A 34 -13.74 8.12 16.05
N ALA A 35 -14.90 8.04 16.72
CA ALA A 35 -15.34 6.80 17.34
C ALA A 35 -15.54 5.71 16.27
N PHE A 36 -15.35 4.44 16.65
CA PHE A 36 -15.37 3.33 15.71
C PHE A 36 -16.76 3.13 15.05
N ASP A 37 -17.83 3.50 15.72
CA ASP A 37 -19.23 3.35 15.31
C ASP A 37 -19.84 4.59 14.65
N ASP A 38 -19.08 5.70 14.54
CA ASP A 38 -19.52 6.92 13.85
C ASP A 38 -19.36 6.77 12.32
N LEU A 39 -20.21 5.95 11.72
CA LEU A 39 -20.18 5.61 10.30
C LEU A 39 -20.63 6.77 9.41
N GLU A 40 -21.54 7.61 9.90
CA GLU A 40 -22.05 8.77 9.17
C GLU A 40 -20.95 9.82 9.00
N GLN A 41 -20.31 10.25 10.09
CA GLN A 41 -19.24 11.24 10.03
C GLN A 41 -18.02 10.69 9.28
N ARG A 42 -17.73 9.39 9.40
CA ARG A 42 -16.68 8.72 8.61
C ARG A 42 -16.95 8.89 7.13
N ARG A 43 -18.18 8.62 6.68
CA ARG A 43 -18.53 8.74 5.27
C ARG A 43 -18.44 10.18 4.76
N GLU A 44 -18.91 11.13 5.56
CA GLU A 44 -18.82 12.54 5.22
C GLU A 44 -17.37 12.98 5.01
N LEU A 45 -16.46 12.58 5.91
CA LEU A 45 -15.04 12.88 5.79
C LEU A 45 -14.41 12.20 4.57
N LEU A 46 -14.73 10.94 4.30
CA LEU A 46 -14.23 10.24 3.09
C LEU A 46 -14.69 10.96 1.81
N THR A 47 -15.94 11.44 1.77
CA THR A 47 -16.47 12.21 0.64
C THR A 47 -15.69 13.52 0.45
N GLN A 48 -15.34 14.22 1.53
CA GLN A 48 -14.53 15.44 1.47
C GLN A 48 -13.07 15.14 1.06
N ILE A 49 -12.49 14.04 1.55
CA ILE A 49 -11.13 13.59 1.24
C ILE A 49 -11.01 13.24 -0.24
N PHE A 50 -11.96 12.48 -0.80
CA PHE A 50 -11.87 12.03 -2.20
C PHE A 50 -12.52 13.01 -3.19
N GLY A 51 -13.22 14.04 -2.70
CA GLY A 51 -13.82 15.10 -3.52
C GLY A 51 -15.03 14.65 -4.35
N ALA A 52 -15.52 13.43 -4.11
CA ALA A 52 -16.68 12.85 -4.77
C ALA A 52 -17.40 11.88 -3.82
N SER A 53 -18.65 11.56 -4.12
CA SER A 53 -19.39 10.53 -3.39
C SER A 53 -18.66 9.20 -3.45
N VAL A 54 -18.54 8.52 -2.32
CA VAL A 54 -18.01 7.16 -2.23
C VAL A 54 -19.15 6.14 -2.22
N PRO A 55 -18.94 4.90 -2.68
CA PRO A 55 -19.95 3.83 -2.60
C PRO A 55 -20.43 3.56 -1.17
N ASP A 56 -21.70 3.18 -1.01
CA ASP A 56 -22.26 2.77 0.29
C ASP A 56 -21.53 1.57 0.90
N SER A 57 -20.97 0.75 0.03
CA SER A 57 -20.30 -0.50 0.36
C SER A 57 -18.81 -0.32 0.66
N LEU A 58 -18.25 0.89 0.53
CA LEU A 58 -16.86 1.18 0.86
C LEU A 58 -16.68 1.20 2.38
N THR A 59 -15.77 0.35 2.86
CA THR A 59 -15.33 0.37 4.26
C THR A 59 -13.88 0.81 4.35
N VAL A 60 -13.63 1.89 5.08
CA VAL A 60 -12.27 2.32 5.46
C VAL A 60 -12.18 2.31 6.98
N LEU A 61 -11.24 1.55 7.53
CA LEU A 61 -11.01 1.51 8.97
C LEU A 61 -9.91 2.50 9.36
N PRO A 62 -10.21 3.49 10.22
CA PRO A 62 -9.19 4.37 10.77
C PRO A 62 -8.22 3.62 11.71
N PRO A 63 -6.95 4.04 11.83
CA PRO A 63 -6.38 5.19 11.14
C PRO A 63 -6.14 4.93 9.65
N PHE A 64 -6.39 5.94 8.81
CA PHE A 64 -6.12 5.93 7.38
C PHE A 64 -5.39 7.22 7.01
N TYR A 65 -4.45 7.11 6.08
CA TYR A 65 -3.62 8.23 5.64
C TYR A 65 -3.69 8.36 4.12
N CYS A 66 -3.86 9.59 3.66
CA CYS A 66 -3.92 9.96 2.27
C CYS A 66 -3.31 11.36 2.12
N ASP A 67 -2.60 11.65 1.03
CA ASP A 67 -2.01 12.96 0.79
C ASP A 67 -2.92 13.86 -0.06
N HIS A 68 -3.41 13.40 -1.21
CA HIS A 68 -4.14 14.25 -2.16
C HIS A 68 -5.65 13.97 -2.20
N GLY A 69 -6.03 12.70 -2.17
CA GLY A 69 -7.39 12.19 -2.21
C GLY A 69 -8.09 12.32 -3.57
N LEU A 70 -7.75 13.32 -4.37
CA LEU A 70 -8.35 13.51 -5.70
C LEU A 70 -7.74 12.52 -6.69
N GLY A 71 -8.60 11.86 -7.47
CA GLY A 71 -8.20 10.83 -8.43
C GLY A 71 -8.26 9.41 -7.87
N ALA A 72 -8.71 9.23 -6.62
CA ALA A 72 -9.09 7.95 -6.08
C ALA A 72 -10.49 7.52 -6.56
N SER A 73 -10.66 6.26 -6.97
CA SER A 73 -11.95 5.69 -7.37
C SER A 73 -12.13 4.29 -6.79
N PHE A 74 -13.33 4.00 -6.29
CA PHE A 74 -13.65 2.74 -5.59
C PHE A 74 -14.85 2.05 -6.24
N GLY A 75 -14.72 0.76 -6.51
CA GLY A 75 -15.82 -0.12 -6.86
C GLY A 75 -16.66 -0.53 -5.64
N ASP A 76 -17.53 -1.50 -5.83
CA ASP A 76 -18.42 -2.01 -4.80
C ASP A 76 -17.75 -3.03 -3.87
N ARG A 77 -18.07 -2.97 -2.58
CA ARG A 77 -17.59 -3.88 -1.52
C ARG A 77 -16.08 -3.86 -1.36
N VAL A 78 -15.48 -2.68 -1.47
CA VAL A 78 -14.07 -2.45 -1.14
C VAL A 78 -13.89 -2.34 0.37
N PHE A 79 -12.91 -3.07 0.90
CA PHE A 79 -12.54 -3.01 2.32
C PHE A 79 -11.08 -2.59 2.47
N ILE A 80 -10.84 -1.51 3.22
CA ILE A 80 -9.52 -0.97 3.52
C ILE A 80 -9.31 -1.05 5.03
N ASN A 81 -8.34 -1.87 5.43
CA ASN A 81 -8.02 -2.06 6.84
C ASN A 81 -7.14 -0.92 7.39
N GLN A 82 -6.86 -0.98 8.69
CA GLN A 82 -6.21 0.08 9.46
C GLN A 82 -4.75 0.31 9.06
N GLY A 83 -4.31 1.55 9.24
CA GLY A 83 -2.93 2.01 9.08
C GLY A 83 -2.48 2.08 7.63
N CYS A 84 -3.39 2.08 6.65
CA CYS A 84 -3.01 2.18 5.24
C CYS A 84 -2.59 3.60 4.85
N TYR A 85 -1.66 3.68 3.89
CA TYR A 85 -1.14 4.93 3.33
C TYR A 85 -1.41 4.97 1.82
N PHE A 86 -2.18 5.95 1.37
CA PHE A 86 -2.49 6.20 -0.04
C PHE A 86 -1.82 7.51 -0.46
N LEU A 87 -0.62 7.41 -1.04
CA LEU A 87 0.10 8.56 -1.60
C LEU A 87 -0.32 8.69 -3.07
N ASP A 88 -1.35 9.50 -3.33
CA ASP A 88 -2.27 9.34 -4.45
C ASP A 88 -2.31 10.51 -5.44
N LEU A 89 -1.26 11.34 -5.49
CA LEU A 89 -1.07 12.35 -6.56
C LEU A 89 -1.31 11.79 -7.98
N GLY A 90 -0.84 10.57 -8.25
CA GLY A 90 -1.00 9.91 -9.55
C GLY A 90 -2.36 9.26 -9.78
N GLY A 91 -3.20 9.16 -8.74
CA GLY A 91 -4.51 8.50 -8.76
C GLY A 91 -4.46 6.99 -8.45
N ILE A 92 -5.50 6.52 -7.76
CA ILE A 92 -5.65 5.11 -7.35
C ILE A 92 -7.04 4.62 -7.77
N THR A 93 -7.09 3.52 -8.52
CA THR A 93 -8.36 2.85 -8.83
C THR A 93 -8.40 1.50 -8.13
N LEU A 94 -9.42 1.26 -7.31
CA LEU A 94 -9.76 -0.04 -6.75
C LEU A 94 -11.08 -0.53 -7.36
N GLY A 95 -11.05 -1.71 -7.97
CA GLY A 95 -12.24 -2.36 -8.54
C GLY A 95 -13.18 -2.93 -7.47
N ASP A 96 -14.07 -3.82 -7.89
CA ASP A 96 -15.05 -4.44 -7.01
C ASP A 96 -14.44 -5.52 -6.12
N ARG A 97 -14.95 -5.65 -4.88
CA ARG A 97 -14.60 -6.72 -3.93
C ARG A 97 -13.11 -6.78 -3.61
N VAL A 98 -12.41 -5.64 -3.71
CA VAL A 98 -11.00 -5.52 -3.34
C VAL A 98 -10.86 -5.51 -1.82
N LEU A 99 -9.95 -6.34 -1.30
CA LEU A 99 -9.59 -6.40 0.11
C LEU A 99 -8.17 -5.88 0.31
N ILE A 100 -8.01 -4.78 1.04
CA ILE A 100 -6.72 -4.20 1.42
C ILE A 100 -6.45 -4.50 2.90
N GLY A 101 -5.40 -5.28 3.16
CA GLY A 101 -4.94 -5.65 4.49
C GLY A 101 -4.36 -4.45 5.27
N PRO A 102 -4.10 -4.61 6.56
CA PRO A 102 -3.64 -3.50 7.39
C PRO A 102 -2.23 -3.08 7.00
N ARG A 103 -1.91 -1.79 7.18
CA ARG A 103 -0.59 -1.19 6.90
C ARG A 103 -0.13 -1.31 5.45
N VAL A 104 -1.04 -1.47 4.50
CA VAL A 104 -0.69 -1.44 3.07
C VAL A 104 -0.35 -0.01 2.64
N THR A 105 0.67 0.12 1.80
CA THR A 105 1.04 1.39 1.16
C THR A 105 0.78 1.31 -0.34
N LEU A 106 -0.10 2.16 -0.84
CA LEU A 106 -0.24 2.42 -2.27
C LEU A 106 0.42 3.76 -2.55
N THR A 107 1.53 3.76 -3.29
CA THR A 107 2.24 4.99 -3.62
C THR A 107 2.29 5.19 -5.12
N THR A 108 1.69 6.28 -5.57
CA THR A 108 1.62 6.71 -6.96
C THR A 108 2.61 7.81 -7.27
N ALA A 109 3.33 8.31 -6.25
CA ALA A 109 4.26 9.42 -6.36
C ALA A 109 5.68 9.01 -5.96
N GLY A 110 6.66 9.71 -6.52
CA GLY A 110 8.08 9.57 -6.23
C GLY A 110 8.84 10.83 -6.61
N HIS A 111 10.16 10.69 -6.76
CA HIS A 111 11.03 11.76 -7.22
C HIS A 111 11.97 11.22 -8.30
N PRO A 112 12.47 12.08 -9.20
CA PRO A 112 13.55 11.71 -10.09
C PRO A 112 14.74 11.11 -9.33
N VAL A 113 15.36 10.09 -9.93
CA VAL A 113 16.58 9.48 -9.37
C VAL A 113 17.77 10.42 -9.53
N GLU A 114 17.82 11.18 -10.63
CA GLU A 114 18.87 12.18 -10.90
C GLU A 114 18.89 13.27 -9.83
N LEU A 115 20.09 13.57 -9.32
CA LEU A 115 20.28 14.40 -8.12
C LEU A 115 19.88 15.87 -8.33
N ASP A 116 20.15 16.40 -9.51
CA ASP A 116 19.85 17.77 -9.92
C ASP A 116 18.35 17.99 -10.13
N GLU A 117 17.62 16.96 -10.55
CA GLU A 117 16.16 17.05 -10.76
C GLU A 117 15.33 16.70 -9.51
N ARG A 118 15.87 15.92 -8.57
CA ARG A 118 15.12 15.32 -7.45
C ARG A 118 14.33 16.32 -6.60
N TYR A 119 14.89 17.52 -6.39
CA TYR A 119 14.27 18.59 -5.61
C TYR A 119 13.36 19.50 -6.42
N ASP A 120 13.39 19.39 -7.74
CA ASP A 120 12.64 20.28 -8.64
C ASP A 120 11.41 19.60 -9.23
N PHE A 121 11.30 18.28 -9.14
CA PHE A 121 10.14 17.54 -9.65
C PHE A 121 9.62 16.47 -8.69
N ILE A 122 8.32 16.20 -8.82
CA ILE A 122 7.65 15.00 -8.31
C ILE A 122 7.30 14.13 -9.51
N THR A 123 7.64 12.84 -9.46
CA THR A 123 7.16 11.88 -10.46
C THR A 123 5.89 11.23 -9.99
N HIS A 124 5.00 10.86 -10.92
CA HIS A 124 3.79 10.13 -10.55
C HIS A 124 3.25 9.25 -11.67
N ALA A 125 2.63 8.14 -11.29
CA ALA A 125 1.93 7.24 -12.18
C ALA A 125 0.79 6.51 -11.44
N PRO A 126 -0.41 6.38 -12.05
CA PRO A 126 -1.56 5.80 -11.38
C PRO A 126 -1.37 4.32 -11.04
N ILE A 127 -1.94 3.90 -9.92
CA ILE A 127 -2.10 2.49 -9.54
C ILE A 127 -3.50 2.03 -9.90
N VAL A 128 -3.62 0.81 -10.44
CA VAL A 128 -4.91 0.15 -10.65
C VAL A 128 -4.90 -1.21 -9.97
N VAL A 129 -5.89 -1.46 -9.13
CA VAL A 129 -6.16 -2.75 -8.51
C VAL A 129 -7.51 -3.21 -9.05
N GLU A 130 -7.49 -4.24 -9.88
CA GLU A 130 -8.71 -4.77 -10.50
C GLU A 130 -9.56 -5.57 -9.49
N ASP A 131 -10.72 -6.03 -9.95
CA ASP A 131 -11.70 -6.72 -9.12
C ASP A 131 -11.14 -7.97 -8.42
N ASP A 132 -11.77 -8.36 -7.31
CA ASP A 132 -11.49 -9.61 -6.59
C ASP A 132 -10.04 -9.73 -6.07
N VAL A 133 -9.27 -8.64 -6.03
CA VAL A 133 -7.88 -8.65 -5.55
C VAL A 133 -7.83 -8.60 -4.03
N TRP A 134 -6.91 -9.37 -3.45
CA TRP A 134 -6.54 -9.27 -2.04
C TRP A 134 -5.09 -8.82 -1.87
N VAL A 135 -4.87 -7.70 -1.19
CA VAL A 135 -3.55 -7.19 -0.82
C VAL A 135 -3.27 -7.49 0.65
N GLY A 136 -2.27 -8.31 0.92
CA GLY A 136 -1.86 -8.72 2.25
C GLY A 136 -1.25 -7.59 3.09
N ALA A 137 -1.26 -7.79 4.42
CA ALA A 137 -0.80 -6.79 5.38
C ALA A 137 0.62 -6.28 5.10
N GLY A 138 0.83 -4.96 5.20
CA GLY A 138 2.17 -4.37 5.05
C GLY A 138 2.76 -4.43 3.65
N ALA A 139 1.99 -4.80 2.62
CA ALA A 139 2.47 -4.78 1.24
C ALA A 139 2.57 -3.33 0.73
N THR A 140 3.51 -3.11 -0.20
CA THR A 140 3.71 -1.81 -0.87
C THR A 140 3.55 -1.98 -2.37
N ILE A 141 2.68 -1.18 -2.98
CA ILE A 141 2.48 -1.14 -4.43
C ILE A 141 3.06 0.18 -4.94
N THR A 142 3.99 0.10 -5.90
CA THR A 142 4.74 1.27 -6.40
C THR A 142 4.03 1.97 -7.58
N PRO A 143 4.49 3.16 -8.01
CA PRO A 143 3.81 3.93 -9.04
C PRO A 143 3.64 3.16 -10.36
N GLY A 144 2.50 3.35 -11.01
CA GLY A 144 2.26 2.84 -12.36
C GLY A 144 1.93 1.36 -12.48
N VAL A 145 1.77 0.65 -11.35
CA VAL A 145 1.46 -0.79 -11.28
C VAL A 145 -0.04 -1.04 -11.47
N THR A 146 -0.35 -2.02 -12.31
CA THR A 146 -1.68 -2.68 -12.34
C THR A 146 -1.61 -4.05 -11.67
N ILE A 147 -2.52 -4.33 -10.74
CA ILE A 147 -2.74 -5.67 -10.17
C ILE A 147 -3.96 -6.30 -10.84
N GLY A 148 -3.72 -7.35 -11.60
CA GLY A 148 -4.75 -8.03 -12.38
C GLY A 148 -5.79 -8.74 -11.51
N ARG A 149 -7.01 -8.83 -12.04
CA ARG A 149 -8.20 -9.40 -11.38
C ARG A 149 -7.94 -10.73 -10.67
N GLY A 150 -8.51 -10.88 -9.47
CA GLY A 150 -8.48 -12.13 -8.69
C GLY A 150 -7.10 -12.50 -8.13
N SER A 151 -6.12 -11.60 -8.21
CA SER A 151 -4.78 -11.84 -7.71
C SER A 151 -4.66 -11.65 -6.19
N VAL A 152 -3.68 -12.29 -5.59
CA VAL A 152 -3.33 -12.14 -4.17
C VAL A 152 -1.90 -11.63 -4.04
N ILE A 153 -1.72 -10.54 -3.30
CA ILE A 153 -0.41 -10.04 -2.89
C ILE A 153 -0.15 -10.49 -1.46
N GLY A 154 0.94 -11.21 -1.24
CA GLY A 154 1.36 -11.65 0.08
C GLY A 154 1.74 -10.49 0.99
N ALA A 155 1.61 -10.70 2.30
CA ALA A 155 2.02 -9.73 3.29
C ALA A 155 3.50 -9.30 3.14
N GLY A 156 3.78 -8.02 3.36
CA GLY A 156 5.13 -7.44 3.26
C GLY A 156 5.73 -7.39 1.86
N THR A 157 4.97 -7.72 0.82
CA THR A 157 5.47 -7.75 -0.56
C THR A 157 5.61 -6.35 -1.13
N VAL A 158 6.73 -6.05 -1.79
CA VAL A 158 6.87 -4.85 -2.63
C VAL A 158 6.60 -5.23 -4.08
N VAL A 159 5.54 -4.67 -4.66
CA VAL A 159 5.14 -4.92 -6.06
C VAL A 159 5.55 -3.73 -6.90
N ALA A 160 6.57 -3.94 -7.74
CA ALA A 160 7.17 -2.91 -8.59
C ALA A 160 6.88 -3.07 -10.09
N ARG A 161 6.06 -4.07 -10.46
CA ARG A 161 5.66 -4.36 -11.84
C ARG A 161 4.23 -4.88 -11.85
N ASP A 162 3.59 -4.77 -13.01
CA ASP A 162 2.22 -5.25 -13.20
C ASP A 162 2.12 -6.75 -12.85
N VAL A 163 1.03 -7.11 -12.18
CA VAL A 163 0.71 -8.49 -11.80
C VAL A 163 -0.35 -9.01 -12.74
N GLN A 164 -0.09 -10.16 -13.37
CA GLN A 164 -1.07 -10.80 -14.24
C GLN A 164 -2.30 -11.25 -13.44
N PRO A 165 -3.51 -11.24 -14.02
CA PRO A 165 -4.71 -11.77 -13.36
C PRO A 165 -4.51 -13.18 -12.80
N MET A 166 -5.27 -13.52 -11.77
CA MET A 166 -5.28 -14.84 -11.12
C MET A 166 -3.90 -15.29 -10.61
N SER A 167 -3.05 -14.35 -10.19
CA SER A 167 -1.71 -14.65 -9.70
C SER A 167 -1.60 -14.55 -8.18
N VAL A 168 -0.68 -15.30 -7.58
CA VAL A 168 -0.27 -15.11 -6.19
C VAL A 168 1.17 -14.61 -6.18
N VAL A 169 1.39 -13.38 -5.74
CA VAL A 169 2.71 -12.75 -5.66
C VAL A 169 3.10 -12.62 -4.19
N THR A 170 4.24 -13.17 -3.81
CA THR A 170 4.80 -13.02 -2.46
C THR A 170 6.24 -12.50 -2.57
N GLY A 171 6.73 -11.79 -1.56
CA GLY A 171 8.10 -11.30 -1.51
C GLY A 171 9.17 -12.40 -1.60
N THR A 172 10.43 -12.01 -1.74
CA THR A 172 11.57 -12.93 -1.81
C THR A 172 11.65 -13.76 -0.52
N SER A 173 11.48 -15.07 -0.68
CA SER A 173 11.22 -16.02 0.39
C SER A 173 12.44 -16.34 1.27
N ILE A 174 12.19 -16.83 2.49
CA ILE A 174 12.86 -18.05 2.95
C ILE A 174 11.78 -19.12 3.14
N VAL A 175 11.83 -20.19 2.33
CA VAL A 175 11.13 -21.45 2.65
C VAL A 175 12.17 -22.41 3.22
N LYS A 176 12.13 -22.68 4.54
CA LYS A 176 12.76 -23.88 5.11
C LYS A 176 11.84 -24.58 6.11
N ARG A 177 11.47 -25.82 5.76
CA ARG A 177 10.41 -26.66 6.35
C ARG A 177 10.86 -27.61 7.49
N ARG A 178 12.12 -27.57 7.97
CA ARG A 178 12.65 -28.50 9.00
C ARG A 178 13.67 -27.85 9.93
N ARG A 179 13.62 -28.22 11.22
CA ARG A 179 14.64 -27.95 12.25
C ARG A 179 15.84 -28.89 12.17
N LEU A 180 17.05 -28.36 12.35
CA LEU A 180 18.23 -29.18 12.63
C LEU A 180 18.11 -29.79 14.04
N ARG A 181 18.49 -31.06 14.19
CA ARG A 181 18.63 -31.67 15.53
C ARG A 181 19.89 -31.10 16.19
N PRO A 182 19.86 -30.75 17.49
CA PRO A 182 21.09 -30.41 18.20
C PRO A 182 22.08 -31.57 18.11
N VAL A 183 23.36 -31.27 17.88
CA VAL A 183 24.44 -32.23 18.13
C VAL A 183 24.47 -32.44 19.65
N PRO A 184 24.33 -33.68 20.16
CA PRO A 184 24.48 -33.92 21.60
C PRO A 184 25.87 -33.43 22.04
N PRO A 185 26.00 -32.80 23.23
CA PRO A 185 27.32 -32.49 23.75
C PRO A 185 28.16 -33.78 23.81
N PRO A 186 29.47 -33.71 23.56
CA PRO A 186 30.33 -34.89 23.64
C PRO A 186 30.16 -35.54 25.02
N VAL A 187 29.93 -36.86 25.02
CA VAL A 187 29.80 -37.64 26.25
C VAL A 187 31.15 -37.59 26.98
N PRO A 188 31.22 -37.10 28.24
CA PRO A 188 32.45 -37.21 29.02
C PRO A 188 32.75 -38.71 29.26
N GLY A 189 33.91 -39.18 28.80
CA GLY A 189 34.49 -40.43 29.31
C GLY A 189 34.29 -41.73 28.50
N ALA A 190 33.92 -41.68 27.21
CA ALA A 190 34.09 -42.86 26.35
C ALA A 190 35.52 -42.90 25.78
N GLN A 191 36.32 -43.76 26.40
CA GLN A 191 37.78 -43.89 26.33
C GLN A 191 38.29 -44.42 24.97
N SER A 192 39.45 -43.93 24.54
CA SER A 192 40.38 -44.58 23.60
C SER A 192 41.67 -44.87 24.37
N SER A 193 42.26 -46.05 24.46
CA SER A 193 42.12 -47.38 23.85
C SER A 193 42.93 -48.35 24.74
N PRO A 194 42.82 -49.68 24.59
CA PRO A 194 43.76 -50.60 25.24
C PRO A 194 45.06 -50.72 24.43
N GLY A 195 46.20 -50.59 25.12
CA GLY A 195 47.50 -51.15 24.71
C GLY A 195 48.66 -50.15 24.61
N PRO A 196 49.92 -50.63 24.70
CA PRO A 196 50.38 -51.94 25.18
C PRO A 196 50.48 -52.02 26.71
#